data_AF-A0AAW3X3F1-F1
#
_entry.id   AF-A0AAW3X3F1-F1
#
_cell.length_a   1.000
_cell.length_b   1.000
_cell.length_c   1.000
_cell.angle_alpha   90.00
_cell.angle_beta   90.00
_cell.angle_gamma   90.00
#
_symmetry.space_group_name_H-M   'P 1'
#
loop_
_entity.id
_entity.type
_entity.pdbx_description
1 polymer ?
#
loop_
_entity_poly.entity_id
_entity_poly.type
_entity_poly.pdbx_seq_one_letter_code
_entity_poly.pdbx_strand_id
1 'polypeptide(L)' 'MNRSLHLPPIIKKVNHERSVHCRHFTQTDWGNIKNYDLCIKSNDYGAPETAQIIADLFRKKMHL' A
#
# COMPACT_ATOMS: atom_id res chain seq x y z
N MET A 1 7.15 -16.81 11.99
CA MET A 1 6.69 -17.63 10.85
C MET A 1 6.78 -16.80 9.57
N ASN A 2 7.85 -16.95 8.80
CA ASN A 2 8.04 -16.25 7.53
C ASN A 2 7.34 -17.02 6.40
N ARG A 3 6.11 -16.65 6.07
CA ARG A 3 5.58 -16.96 4.74
C ARG A 3 6.01 -15.84 3.81
N SER A 4 7.16 -16.00 3.16
CA SER A 4 7.38 -15.38 1.86
C SER A 4 6.37 -16.00 0.90
N LEU A 5 5.15 -15.45 0.91
CA LEU A 5 4.05 -15.85 0.04
C LEU A 5 4.53 -15.70 -1.39
N HIS A 6 4.75 -16.83 -2.06
CA HIS A 6 4.98 -16.84 -3.50
C HIS A 6 3.70 -16.30 -4.13
N LEU A 7 3.72 -15.02 -4.52
CA LEU A 7 2.57 -14.38 -5.14
C LEU A 7 2.19 -15.17 -6.40
N PRO A 8 0.89 -15.40 -6.66
CA PRO A 8 0.45 -16.01 -7.90
C PRO A 8 1.02 -15.25 -9.12
N PRO A 9 1.31 -15.92 -10.25
CA PRO A 9 1.89 -15.27 -11.43
C PRO A 9 1.11 -14.02 -11.88
N ILE A 10 -0.22 -14.05 -11.78
CA ILE A 10 -1.07 -12.89 -12.11
C ILE A 10 -0.81 -11.69 -11.20
N ILE A 11 -0.61 -11.92 -9.90
CA ILE A 11 -0.31 -10.83 -8.95
C ILE A 11 1.08 -10.25 -9.21
N LYS A 12 2.06 -11.10 -9.53
CA LYS A 12 3.40 -10.64 -9.93
C LYS A 12 3.34 -9.77 -11.19
N LYS A 13 2.59 -10.20 -12.21
CA LYS A 13 2.38 -9.44 -13.46
C LYS A 13 1.74 -8.07 -13.18
N VAL A 14 0.63 -8.03 -12.46
CA VAL A 14 -0.09 -6.77 -12.15
C VAL A 14 0.79 -5.82 -11.33
N ASN A 15 1.52 -6.33 -10.34
CA ASN A 15 2.45 -5.49 -9.55
C ASN A 15 3.59 -4.94 -10.40
N HIS A 16 4.11 -5.73 -11.36
CA HIS A 16 5.12 -5.26 -12.30
C HIS A 16 4.57 -4.15 -13.20
N GLU A 17 3.39 -4.33 -13.79
CA GLU A 17 2.74 -3.32 -14.64
C GLU A 17 2.51 -2.00 -13.88
N ARG A 18 2.04 -2.07 -12.62
CA ARG A 18 1.91 -0.89 -11.74
C ARG A 18 3.24 -0.20 -11.48
N SER A 19 4.30 -0.97 -11.22
CA SER A 19 5.63 -0.43 -10.98
C SER A 19 6.20 0.29 -12.20
N VAL A 20 6.03 -0.28 -13.39
CA VAL A 20 6.47 0.32 -14.66
C VAL A 20 5.70 1.61 -14.93
N HIS A 21 4.37 1.58 -14.79
CA HIS A 21 3.52 2.75 -14.98
C HIS A 21 3.90 3.89 -14.02
N CYS A 22 3.99 3.61 -12.71
CA CYS A 22 4.36 4.61 -11.71
C CYS A 22 5.69 5.26 -12.08
N ARG A 23 6.73 4.47 -12.31
CA ARG A 23 8.07 4.98 -12.61
C ARG A 23 8.11 5.82 -13.88
N HIS A 24 7.35 5.44 -14.92
CA HIS A 24 7.29 6.19 -16.17
C HIS A 24 6.73 7.61 -15.97
N PHE A 25 5.67 7.75 -15.17
CA PHE A 25 4.96 9.02 -15.03
C PHE A 25 5.43 9.89 -13.85
N THR A 26 5.82 9.28 -12.72
CA THR A 26 6.20 10.01 -11.51
C THR A 26 7.70 10.12 -11.33
N GLN A 27 8.49 9.38 -12.12
CA GLN A 27 9.93 9.21 -11.94
C GLN A 27 10.32 8.65 -10.56
N THR A 28 9.38 8.03 -9.86
CA THR A 28 9.59 7.45 -8.53
C THR A 28 9.13 5.99 -8.48
N ASP A 29 9.72 5.22 -7.55
CA ASP A 29 9.40 3.81 -7.40
C ASP A 29 8.02 3.61 -6.74
N TRP A 30 7.23 2.71 -7.33
CA TRP A 30 5.96 2.26 -6.78
C TRP A 30 6.18 1.53 -5.46
N GLY A 31 5.53 1.98 -4.38
CA GLY A 31 5.73 1.44 -3.04
C GLY A 31 6.89 2.04 -2.24
N ASN A 32 7.60 3.06 -2.76
CA ASN A 32 8.56 3.80 -1.95
C ASN A 32 7.84 4.56 -0.83
N ILE A 33 8.12 4.20 0.42
CA ILE A 33 7.44 4.73 1.61
C ILE A 33 7.53 6.26 1.72
N LYS A 34 8.56 6.90 1.16
CA LYS A 34 8.72 8.35 1.17
C LYS A 34 7.66 9.09 0.33
N ASN A 35 6.98 8.40 -0.57
CA ASN A 35 5.99 8.98 -1.47
C ASN A 35 4.56 8.89 -0.93
N TYR A 36 4.36 8.34 0.27
CA TYR A 36 3.04 8.13 0.86
C TYR A 36 3.03 8.69 2.28
N ASP A 37 1.93 9.34 2.67
CA ASP A 37 1.72 9.73 4.07
C ASP A 37 1.49 8.51 4.99
N LEU A 38 0.97 7.41 4.44
CA LEU A 38 0.52 6.24 5.19
C LEU A 38 0.61 4.96 4.34
N CYS A 39 1.32 3.96 4.86
CA CYS A 39 1.40 2.61 4.30
C CYS A 39 0.88 1.60 5.33
N ILE A 40 -0.10 0.77 4.95
CA ILE A 40 -0.72 -0.23 5.84
C ILE A 40 -0.68 -1.60 5.18
N LYS A 41 -0.24 -2.62 5.92
CA LYS A 41 -0.39 -4.02 5.55
C LYS A 41 -1.76 -4.53 6.03
N SER A 42 -2.79 -4.27 5.24
CA SER A 42 -4.20 -4.53 5.58
C SER A 42 -4.54 -6.00 5.83
N ASN A 43 -3.66 -6.94 5.49
CA ASN A 43 -3.86 -8.35 5.84
C ASN A 43 -3.68 -8.62 7.34
N ASP A 44 -3.04 -7.72 8.08
CA ASP A 44 -2.77 -7.89 9.52
C ASP A 44 -3.95 -7.40 10.39
N TYR A 45 -4.84 -6.55 9.85
CA TYR A 45 -6.04 -6.00 10.48
C TYR A 45 -7.07 -5.95 9.38
N GLY A 46 -8.13 -6.76 9.32
CA GLY A 46 -8.99 -6.85 8.13
C GLY A 46 -9.55 -5.51 7.59
N ALA A 47 -10.27 -5.59 6.47
CA ALA A 47 -10.80 -4.38 5.82
C ALA A 47 -11.51 -3.38 6.76
N PRO A 48 -12.35 -3.80 7.73
CA PRO A 48 -12.98 -2.87 8.68
C PRO A 48 -11.97 -2.13 9.57
N GLU A 49 -11.02 -2.85 10.17
CA GLU A 49 -10.02 -2.25 11.07
C GLU A 49 -9.05 -1.33 10.29
N THR A 50 -8.64 -1.74 9.08
CA THR A 50 -7.83 -0.89 8.21
C THR A 50 -8.55 0.42 7.87
N ALA A 51 -9.85 0.38 7.56
CA ALA A 51 -10.63 1.57 7.27
C ALA A 51 -10.72 2.51 8.48
N GLN A 52 -10.89 1.95 9.68
CA GLN A 52 -10.92 2.73 10.92
C GLN A 52 -9.57 3.41 11.20
N ILE A 53 -8.44 2.71 11.01
CA ILE A 53 -7.09 3.28 11.15
C ILE A 53 -6.91 4.50 10.23
N ILE A 54 -7.34 4.41 8.97
CA ILE A 54 -7.27 5.52 8.01
C ILE A 54 -8.13 6.70 8.50
N ALA A 55 -9.36 6.42 8.93
CA ALA A 55 -10.28 7.47 9.40
C ALA A 55 -9.73 8.20 10.63
N ASP A 56 -9.16 7.49 11.60
CA ASP A 56 -8.61 8.08 12.83
C ASP A 56 -7.36 8.91 12.55
N LEU A 57 -6.47 8.43 11.67
CA LEU A 57 -5.31 9.20 11.24
C LEU A 57 -5.72 10.48 10.51
N PHE A 58 -6.75 10.41 9.67
CA PHE A 58 -7.26 11.58 8.96
C PHE A 58 -7.88 12.60 9.92
N ARG A 59 -8.75 12.16 10.86
CA ARG A 59 -9.33 13.04 11.89
C ARG A 59 -8.24 13.76 12.69
N LYS A 60 -7.22 13.01 13.14
CA LYS A 60 -6.07 13.56 13.85
C LYS A 60 -5.31 14.61 13.03
N LYS A 61 -5.09 14.37 11.73
CA LYS A 61 -4.40 15.31 10.82
C LYS A 61 -5.21 16.59 10.60
N MET A 62 -6.54 16.48 10.58
CA MET A 62 -7.45 17.60 10.34
C MET A 62 -7.91 18.32 11.61
N HIS A 63 -7.46 17.88 12.79
CA HIS A 63 -7.93 18.36 14.10
C HIS A 63 -9.45 18.27 14.27
N LEU A 64 -10.05 17.19 13.75
CA LEU A 64 -11.47 16.86 13.86
C LEU A 64 -11.75 15.88 15.02
#